data_AF-A0A4Z1GKD4-F1
#
_entry.id   AF-A0A4Z1GKD4-F1
#
_cell.length_a   1.000
_cell.length_b   1.000
_cell.length_c   1.000
_cell.angle_alpha   90.00
_cell.angle_beta   90.00
_cell.angle_gamma   90.00
#
_symmetry.space_group_name_H-M   'P 1'
#
loop_
_entity.id
_entity.type
_entity.pdbx_description
1 polymer ?
#
loop_
_entity_poly.entity_id
_entity_poly.type
_entity_poly.pdbx_seq_one_letter_code
_entity_poly.pdbx_strand_id
1 'polypeptide(L)'
;MVHQRPVDYDLSTIFPRELNVQNEVVDDLSQSEIQQACLLRYFADELAGWFDLCDPERHFALVVPQRAKHCPALLNAIYTASARYLSRLERYRSNGMVEYNGNPLPNLHMETAAEYHSKCTEHLVSVSDNLDVLYDENLLVASVILRFYEEIDAPLSGGDGAPKGTQVFLTAQASGGLDSSLRRAAFRVAYRQEVHMAFLRQRPFHMPLQYHEYRSLEYADDFTWAYRTIVHCADVLQYCYGLGSKSNSDYDMLVQYHEGWESLRPQSFDALYDRAAAVNSRRTLPEIWYLSDCHVTAHQHMDISRILLTTYDPRIPRLGPGLRAVKQDIEAQINTIVKRLCGVAISNHKSPSAMNIAYMAISMCGEQFTDIEDRGCVLEVLKYTEQQHALPTTHIRNRLIEAWECSENVPVNHSQEAIEGYMDIIDE
;
A
#
# COMPACT_ATOMS: atom_id res chain seq x y z
N MET A 1 17.14 -59.86 -2.40
CA MET A 1 17.31 -58.40 -2.31
C MET A 1 16.21 -57.86 -1.42
N VAL A 2 16.55 -57.45 -0.21
CA VAL A 2 15.59 -56.91 0.75
C VAL A 2 15.38 -55.44 0.40
N HIS A 3 14.17 -55.08 -0.04
CA HIS A 3 13.79 -53.69 -0.23
C HIS A 3 13.74 -53.00 1.14
N GLN A 4 14.74 -52.17 1.42
CA GLN A 4 14.66 -51.20 2.51
C GLN A 4 13.54 -50.21 2.16
N ARG A 5 12.55 -50.09 3.05
CA ARG A 5 11.58 -48.99 3.00
C ARG A 5 12.32 -47.65 3.15
N PRO A 6 11.85 -46.55 2.53
CA PRO A 6 12.39 -45.23 2.81
C PRO A 6 12.24 -44.96 4.31
N VAL A 7 13.31 -44.50 4.94
CA VAL A 7 13.24 -43.94 6.29
C VAL A 7 12.41 -42.67 6.17
N ASP A 8 11.22 -42.64 6.77
CA ASP A 8 10.48 -41.39 6.95
C ASP A 8 11.36 -40.47 7.82
N TYR A 9 11.96 -39.46 7.20
CA TYR A 9 12.64 -38.41 7.93
C TYR A 9 11.57 -37.50 8.53
N ASP A 10 11.56 -37.40 9.85
CA ASP A 10 10.78 -36.39 10.54
C ASP A 10 11.32 -35.00 10.19
N LEU A 11 10.54 -34.21 9.46
CA LEU A 11 10.91 -32.86 9.02
C LEU A 11 11.23 -31.93 10.21
N SER A 12 10.73 -32.24 11.42
CA SER A 12 11.07 -31.53 12.67
C SER A 12 12.58 -31.57 13.01
N THR A 13 13.32 -32.56 12.49
CA THR A 13 14.76 -32.71 12.70
C THR A 13 15.62 -31.97 11.67
N ILE A 14 15.03 -31.49 10.58
CA ILE A 14 15.74 -30.83 9.47
C ILE A 14 15.62 -29.30 9.58
N PHE A 15 14.50 -28.79 10.12
CA PHE A 15 14.36 -27.38 10.47
C PHE A 15 15.02 -27.08 11.82
N PRO A 16 15.59 -25.88 12.04
CA PRO A 16 16.18 -25.53 13.33
C PRO A 16 15.14 -25.60 14.46
N ARG A 17 15.24 -26.67 15.27
CA ARG A 17 14.59 -26.99 16.55
C ARG A 17 13.11 -26.58 16.68
N GLU A 18 12.23 -27.57 16.67
CA GLU A 18 11.19 -27.62 17.71
C GLU A 18 11.90 -27.60 19.07
N LEU A 19 11.99 -26.41 19.67
CA LEU A 19 12.54 -26.23 21.01
C LEU A 19 11.57 -26.91 21.97
N ASN A 20 11.93 -28.12 22.37
CA ASN A 20 11.41 -28.78 23.54
C ASN A 20 11.71 -27.86 24.74
N VAL A 21 10.79 -26.93 25.06
CA VAL A 21 10.89 -26.04 26.21
C VAL A 21 10.68 -26.87 27.47
N GLN A 22 11.73 -27.57 27.89
CA GLN A 22 11.99 -27.67 29.31
C GLN A 22 12.65 -26.34 29.68
N ASN A 23 11.98 -25.61 30.58
CA ASN A 23 12.33 -24.29 31.10
C ASN A 23 13.83 -24.13 31.45
N GLU A 24 14.69 -23.89 30.46
CA GLU A 24 15.96 -23.22 30.67
C GLU A 24 15.66 -21.72 30.66
N VAL A 25 16.04 -21.04 31.74
CA VAL A 25 15.93 -19.59 31.86
C VAL A 25 16.83 -18.98 30.79
N VAL A 26 16.25 -18.67 29.64
CA VAL A 26 16.93 -17.92 28.57
C VAL A 26 17.21 -16.53 29.14
N ASP A 27 18.49 -16.16 29.22
CA ASP A 27 18.94 -14.85 29.75
C ASP A 27 18.26 -13.71 28.98
N ASP A 28 17.94 -12.60 29.65
CA ASP A 28 17.22 -11.46 29.07
C ASP A 28 17.99 -10.85 27.88
N LEU A 29 19.33 -10.89 27.96
CA LEU A 29 20.21 -10.53 26.85
C LEU A 29 19.99 -11.43 25.61
N SER A 30 19.91 -12.75 25.81
CA SER A 30 19.66 -13.70 24.72
C SER A 30 18.24 -13.59 24.16
N GLN A 31 17.25 -13.21 24.97
CA GLN A 31 15.89 -12.90 24.48
C GLN A 31 15.87 -11.67 23.57
N SER A 32 16.58 -10.60 23.95
CA SER A 32 16.70 -9.39 23.14
C SER A 32 17.40 -9.66 21.79
N GLU A 33 18.46 -10.47 21.78
CA GLU A 33 19.16 -10.87 20.56
C GLU A 33 18.27 -11.69 19.62
N ILE A 34 17.51 -12.66 20.16
CA ILE A 34 16.55 -13.45 19.39
C ILE A 34 15.48 -12.54 18.78
N GLN A 35 14.89 -11.65 19.57
CA GLN A 35 13.88 -10.70 19.08
C GLN A 35 14.43 -9.87 17.92
N GLN A 36 15.60 -9.25 18.09
CA GLN A 36 16.24 -8.45 17.05
C GLN A 36 16.54 -9.25 15.78
N ALA A 37 16.99 -10.50 15.90
CA ALA A 37 17.21 -11.39 14.77
C ALA A 37 15.89 -11.74 14.05
N CYS A 38 14.82 -12.05 14.80
CA CYS A 38 13.49 -12.30 14.27
C CYS A 38 12.93 -11.07 13.54
N LEU A 39 13.08 -9.87 14.09
CA LEU A 39 12.61 -8.62 13.45
C LEU A 39 13.34 -8.33 12.13
N LEU A 40 14.67 -8.50 12.10
CA LEU A 40 15.46 -8.32 10.87
C LEU A 40 15.10 -9.38 9.81
N ARG A 41 14.88 -10.63 10.24
CA ARG A 41 14.48 -11.73 9.36
C ARG A 41 13.08 -11.51 8.79
N TYR A 42 12.13 -11.13 9.63
CA TYR A 42 10.76 -10.81 9.23
C TYR A 42 10.72 -9.70 8.19
N PHE A 43 11.54 -8.66 8.35
CA PHE A 43 11.64 -7.61 7.35
C PHE A 43 12.06 -8.15 5.99
N ALA A 44 13.13 -8.94 5.93
CA ALA A 44 13.65 -9.48 4.69
C ALA A 44 12.69 -10.47 4.01
N ASP A 45 11.99 -11.30 4.79
CA ASP A 45 11.12 -12.35 4.28
C ASP A 45 9.73 -11.82 3.91
N GLU A 46 9.15 -10.91 4.70
CA GLU A 46 7.73 -10.54 4.61
C GLU A 46 7.49 -9.07 4.23
N LEU A 47 8.28 -8.13 4.75
CA LEU A 47 8.04 -6.70 4.53
C LEU A 47 8.76 -6.15 3.29
N ALA A 48 9.95 -6.64 2.98
CA ALA A 48 10.77 -6.14 1.88
C ALA A 48 10.05 -6.16 0.53
N GLY A 49 9.16 -7.14 0.30
CA GLY A 49 8.35 -7.23 -0.91
C GLY A 49 7.43 -6.02 -1.15
N TRP A 50 7.05 -5.28 -0.10
CA TRP A 50 6.28 -4.03 -0.22
C TRP A 50 7.13 -2.87 -0.79
N PHE A 51 8.43 -2.93 -0.57
CA PHE A 51 9.39 -1.92 -1.00
C PHE A 51 9.95 -2.26 -2.39
N ASP A 52 10.24 -3.53 -2.64
CA ASP A 52 10.85 -4.04 -3.88
C ASP A 52 9.90 -4.11 -5.09
N LEU A 53 8.70 -3.53 -5.00
CA LEU A 53 7.78 -3.43 -6.13
C LEU A 53 8.43 -2.64 -7.27
N CYS A 54 8.43 -3.22 -8.46
CA CYS A 54 9.12 -2.67 -9.63
C CYS A 54 10.65 -2.51 -9.45
N ASP A 55 11.26 -3.30 -8.55
CA ASP A 55 12.70 -3.39 -8.34
C ASP A 55 13.22 -4.81 -8.63
N PRO A 56 13.80 -5.06 -9.83
CA PRO A 56 14.28 -6.39 -10.20
C PRO A 56 15.46 -6.86 -9.34
N GLU A 57 16.20 -5.94 -8.71
CA GLU A 57 17.38 -6.27 -7.90
C GLU A 57 17.02 -6.55 -6.43
N ARG A 58 15.75 -6.34 -6.04
CA ARG A 58 15.21 -6.61 -4.71
C ARG A 58 16.08 -6.00 -3.59
N HIS A 59 16.38 -4.72 -3.71
CA HIS A 59 17.33 -4.06 -2.81
C HIS A 59 16.90 -4.13 -1.35
N PHE A 60 15.61 -4.00 -1.05
CA PHE A 60 15.11 -4.04 0.32
C PHE A 60 15.15 -5.45 0.91
N ALA A 61 15.01 -6.50 0.12
CA ALA A 61 15.13 -7.87 0.61
C ALA A 61 16.59 -8.31 0.75
N LEU A 62 17.47 -7.92 -0.18
CA LEU A 62 18.80 -8.49 -0.32
C LEU A 62 19.94 -7.59 0.18
N VAL A 63 19.82 -6.28 0.00
CA VAL A 63 20.91 -5.31 0.28
C VAL A 63 20.69 -4.62 1.63
N VAL A 64 19.48 -4.11 1.86
CA VAL A 64 19.13 -3.30 3.04
C VAL A 64 19.39 -4.04 4.36
N PRO A 65 19.02 -5.33 4.55
CA PRO A 65 19.25 -6.02 5.82
C PRO A 65 20.73 -6.23 6.12
N GLN A 66 21.58 -6.35 5.10
CA GLN A 66 23.03 -6.46 5.28
C GLN A 66 23.63 -5.11 5.67
N ARG A 67 23.22 -4.02 5.01
CA ARG A 67 23.67 -2.66 5.36
C ARG A 67 23.21 -2.22 6.75
N ALA A 68 22.00 -2.62 7.15
CA ALA A 68 21.43 -2.30 8.46
C ALA A 68 22.32 -2.73 9.63
N LYS A 69 23.02 -3.86 9.52
CA LYS A 69 23.94 -4.35 10.56
C LYS A 69 25.05 -3.35 10.92
N HIS A 70 25.37 -2.42 10.01
CA HIS A 70 26.42 -1.43 10.19
C HIS A 70 25.87 0.01 10.29
N CYS A 71 24.55 0.20 10.26
CA CYS A 71 23.90 1.51 10.32
C CYS A 71 22.78 1.47 11.37
N PRO A 72 23.01 2.01 12.59
CA PRO A 72 22.02 1.95 13.67
C PRO A 72 20.68 2.60 13.31
N ALA A 73 20.68 3.70 12.55
CA ALA A 73 19.43 4.34 12.11
C ALA A 73 18.61 3.38 11.23
N LEU A 74 19.25 2.78 10.23
CA LEU A 74 18.60 1.84 9.33
C LEU A 74 18.11 0.58 10.05
N LEU A 75 18.91 0.06 10.99
CA LEU A 75 18.53 -1.10 11.79
C LEU A 75 17.28 -0.82 12.64
N ASN A 76 17.25 0.33 13.32
CA ASN A 76 16.10 0.72 14.12
C ASN A 76 14.86 0.98 13.25
N ALA A 77 15.01 1.55 12.05
CA ALA A 77 13.87 1.71 11.11
C ALA A 77 13.26 0.35 10.72
N ILE A 78 14.11 -0.65 10.43
CA ILE A 78 13.67 -2.02 10.17
C ILE A 78 12.94 -2.61 11.39
N TYR A 79 13.50 -2.46 12.59
CA TYR A 79 12.86 -2.94 13.81
C TYR A 79 11.52 -2.28 14.09
N THR A 80 11.38 -0.97 13.87
CA THR A 80 10.11 -0.25 13.97
C THR A 80 9.05 -0.89 13.07
N ALA A 81 9.36 -1.06 11.78
CA ALA A 81 8.41 -1.61 10.83
C ALA A 81 8.03 -3.07 11.16
N SER A 82 9.03 -3.92 11.43
CA SER A 82 8.79 -5.33 11.78
C SER A 82 8.02 -5.50 13.08
N ALA A 83 8.41 -4.78 14.14
CA ALA A 83 7.79 -4.89 15.46
C ALA A 83 6.31 -4.53 15.39
N ARG A 84 5.98 -3.50 14.60
CA ARG A 84 4.62 -3.05 14.40
C ARG A 84 3.73 -4.10 13.76
N TYR A 85 4.19 -4.63 12.63
CA TYR A 85 3.43 -5.57 11.81
C TYR A 85 3.24 -6.91 12.52
N LEU A 86 4.31 -7.47 13.09
CA LEU A 86 4.25 -8.70 13.88
C LEU A 86 3.29 -8.57 15.07
N SER A 87 3.31 -7.43 15.76
CA SER A 87 2.44 -7.21 16.92
C SER A 87 0.96 -7.05 16.56
N ARG A 88 0.63 -6.67 15.32
CA ARG A 88 -0.77 -6.44 14.89
C ARG A 88 -1.45 -7.69 14.33
N LEU A 89 -0.70 -8.57 13.71
CA LEU A 89 -1.26 -9.70 12.97
C LEU A 89 -1.53 -10.89 13.91
N GLU A 90 -2.80 -11.27 14.01
CA GLU A 90 -3.24 -12.38 14.88
C GLU A 90 -2.58 -13.72 14.53
N ARG A 91 -2.23 -13.93 13.26
CA ARG A 91 -1.55 -15.16 12.82
C ARG A 91 -0.17 -15.39 13.43
N TYR A 92 0.46 -14.34 13.97
CA TYR A 92 1.72 -14.44 14.71
C TYR A 92 1.50 -14.40 16.23
N ARG A 93 0.27 -14.57 16.72
CA ARG A 93 -0.02 -14.64 18.15
C ARG A 93 -0.38 -16.05 18.57
N SER A 94 0.32 -16.54 19.60
CA SER A 94 0.10 -17.82 20.24
C SER A 94 -0.03 -17.59 21.74
N ASN A 95 -1.17 -17.98 22.32
CA ASN A 95 -1.50 -17.76 23.75
C ASN A 95 -1.31 -16.29 24.21
N GLY A 96 -1.66 -15.32 23.36
CA GLY A 96 -1.54 -13.89 23.65
C GLY A 96 -0.14 -13.30 23.44
N MET A 97 0.87 -14.13 23.19
CA MET A 97 2.26 -13.73 22.95
C MET A 97 2.59 -13.74 21.45
N VAL A 98 3.46 -12.84 21.00
CA VAL A 98 3.93 -12.83 19.61
C VAL A 98 4.95 -13.96 19.42
N GLU A 99 4.82 -14.70 18.32
CA GLU A 99 5.70 -15.80 17.94
C GLU A 99 6.05 -15.69 16.46
N TYR A 100 7.33 -15.86 16.13
CA TYR A 100 7.80 -15.88 14.74
C TYR A 100 8.81 -17.01 14.53
N ASN A 101 8.58 -17.84 13.51
CA ASN A 101 9.39 -19.02 13.20
C ASN A 101 9.63 -19.93 14.42
N GLY A 102 8.58 -20.19 15.23
CA GLY A 102 8.69 -21.04 16.42
C GLY A 102 9.36 -20.38 17.62
N ASN A 103 9.76 -19.10 17.53
CA ASN A 103 10.41 -18.37 18.61
C ASN A 103 9.41 -17.43 19.31
N PRO A 104 9.13 -17.63 20.61
CA PRO A 104 8.31 -16.70 21.38
C PRO A 104 9.07 -15.39 21.59
N LEU A 105 8.39 -14.26 21.41
CA LEU A 105 8.92 -12.91 21.54
C LEU A 105 8.23 -12.18 22.71
N PRO A 106 8.54 -12.52 23.97
CA PRO A 106 7.81 -12.03 25.14
C PRO A 106 7.95 -10.53 25.35
N ASN A 107 9.05 -9.93 24.89
CA ASN A 107 9.35 -8.50 25.05
C ASN A 107 8.86 -7.66 23.85
N LEU A 108 8.18 -8.29 22.88
CA LEU A 108 7.68 -7.60 21.70
C LEU A 108 6.24 -7.14 21.93
N HIS A 109 6.09 -5.83 22.12
CA HIS A 109 4.81 -5.16 22.32
C HIS A 109 4.64 -4.00 21.35
N MET A 110 3.46 -3.38 21.37
CA MET A 110 3.17 -2.25 20.48
C MET A 110 4.08 -1.05 20.82
N GLU A 111 4.40 -0.87 22.10
CA GLU A 111 5.30 0.17 22.62
C GLU A 111 6.74 -0.03 22.13
N THR A 112 7.19 -1.27 21.96
CA THR A 112 8.54 -1.59 21.47
C THR A 112 8.81 -1.00 20.09
N ALA A 113 7.80 -0.94 19.22
CA ALA A 113 7.92 -0.28 17.91
C ALA A 113 8.21 1.23 18.04
N ALA A 114 7.58 1.90 19.02
CA ALA A 114 7.79 3.32 19.28
C ALA A 114 9.17 3.61 19.87
N GLU A 115 9.73 2.70 20.67
CA GLU A 115 11.11 2.81 21.17
C GLU A 115 12.13 2.76 20.03
N TYR A 116 12.00 1.79 19.12
CA TYR A 116 12.86 1.72 17.93
C TYR A 116 12.68 2.95 17.03
N HIS A 117 11.44 3.45 16.89
CA HIS A 117 11.15 4.65 16.09
C HIS A 117 11.88 5.87 16.66
N SER A 118 11.81 6.04 17.98
CA SER A 118 12.48 7.14 18.69
C SER A 118 14.00 7.08 18.49
N LYS A 119 14.61 5.90 18.66
CA LYS A 119 16.06 5.69 18.42
C LYS A 119 16.46 6.01 16.97
N CYS A 120 15.63 5.64 15.99
CA CYS A 120 15.90 5.98 14.59
C CYS A 120 15.82 7.48 14.35
N THR A 121 14.77 8.13 14.86
CA THR A 121 14.53 9.57 14.69
C THR A 121 15.61 10.41 15.37
N GLU A 122 16.00 10.08 16.61
CA GLU A 122 17.11 10.74 17.31
C GLU A 122 18.40 10.68 16.50
N HIS A 123 18.67 9.54 15.87
CA HIS A 123 19.83 9.40 15.01
C HIS A 123 19.71 10.25 13.75
N LEU A 124 18.56 10.25 13.05
CA LEU A 124 18.32 11.08 11.86
C LEU A 124 18.44 12.57 12.16
N VAL A 125 17.96 13.02 13.31
CA VAL A 125 18.07 14.41 13.77
C VAL A 125 19.52 14.76 14.12
N SER A 126 20.24 13.89 14.83
CA SER A 126 21.64 14.18 15.20
C SER A 126 22.59 14.33 14.01
N VAL A 127 22.21 13.80 12.84
CA VAL A 127 23.03 13.86 11.61
C VAL A 127 22.50 14.84 10.56
N SER A 128 21.37 15.51 10.80
CA SER A 128 20.72 16.38 9.81
C SER A 128 21.52 17.65 9.47
N ASP A 129 22.39 18.09 10.39
CA ASP A 129 23.20 19.31 10.22
C ASP A 129 24.51 19.04 9.45
N ASN A 130 24.81 17.78 9.12
CA ASN A 130 26.03 17.40 8.41
C ASN A 130 25.74 17.05 6.94
N LEU A 131 26.16 17.93 6.04
CA LEU A 131 25.93 17.79 4.59
C LEU A 131 26.52 16.50 3.99
N ASP A 132 27.64 16.00 4.52
CA ASP A 132 28.25 14.75 4.01
C ASP A 132 27.41 13.51 4.39
N VAL A 133 26.69 13.60 5.51
CA VAL A 133 25.80 12.54 6.01
C VAL A 133 24.39 12.66 5.44
N LEU A 134 23.98 13.86 5.01
CA LEU A 134 22.71 14.06 4.28
C LEU A 134 22.63 13.27 2.98
N TYR A 135 23.75 12.88 2.37
CA TYR A 135 23.76 12.03 1.17
C TYR A 135 24.00 10.55 1.48
N ASP A 136 23.98 10.11 2.74
CA ASP A 136 24.09 8.69 3.09
C ASP A 136 22.83 7.93 2.62
N GLU A 137 23.05 6.92 1.77
CA GLU A 137 22.00 6.06 1.22
C GLU A 137 21.27 5.26 2.32
N ASN A 138 21.96 4.89 3.40
CA ASN A 138 21.36 4.13 4.49
C ASN A 138 20.35 4.98 5.26
N LEU A 139 20.64 6.28 5.43
CA LEU A 139 19.72 7.22 6.08
C LEU A 139 18.52 7.55 5.17
N LEU A 140 18.75 7.60 3.85
CA LEU A 140 17.67 7.69 2.87
C LEU A 140 16.71 6.50 3.00
N VAL A 141 17.25 5.28 2.98
CA VAL A 141 16.46 4.05 3.13
C VAL A 141 15.76 4.01 4.49
N ALA A 142 16.45 4.38 5.58
CA ALA A 142 15.85 4.44 6.91
C ALA A 142 14.62 5.37 6.93
N SER A 143 14.75 6.54 6.31
CA SER A 143 13.66 7.52 6.20
C SER A 143 12.48 6.99 5.37
N VAL A 144 12.73 6.25 4.29
CA VAL A 144 11.69 5.60 3.48
C VAL A 144 10.93 4.53 4.28
N ILE A 145 11.64 3.72 5.06
CA ILE A 145 11.03 2.67 5.90
C ILE A 145 10.22 3.29 7.04
N LEU A 146 10.74 4.31 7.71
CA LEU A 146 10.01 5.02 8.76
C LEU A 146 8.74 5.69 8.22
N ARG A 147 8.84 6.35 7.06
CA ARG A 147 7.68 6.97 6.42
C ARG A 147 6.59 5.94 6.14
N PHE A 148 6.94 4.76 5.63
CA PHE A 148 5.98 3.67 5.42
C PHE A 148 5.22 3.32 6.71
N TYR A 149 5.93 3.22 7.83
CA TYR A 149 5.32 2.99 9.15
C TYR A 149 4.38 4.14 9.58
N GLU A 150 4.82 5.39 9.44
CA GLU A 150 4.06 6.58 9.84
C GLU A 150 2.77 6.73 9.02
N GLU A 151 2.82 6.44 7.72
CA GLU A 151 1.67 6.52 6.82
C GLU A 151 0.57 5.52 7.18
N ILE A 152 0.95 4.31 7.59
CA ILE A 152 0.00 3.27 8.00
C ILE A 152 -0.65 3.61 9.35
N ASP A 153 0.05 4.31 10.23
CA ASP A 153 -0.44 4.68 11.56
C ASP A 153 -1.15 6.05 11.62
N ALA A 154 -0.96 6.89 10.60
CA ALA A 154 -1.55 8.22 10.50
C ALA A 154 -3.09 8.30 10.73
N PRO A 155 -3.92 7.30 10.34
CA PRO A 155 -5.36 7.37 10.56
C PRO A 155 -5.79 7.29 12.03
N LEU A 156 -4.92 6.85 12.95
CA LEU A 156 -5.24 6.66 14.37
C LEU A 156 -4.97 7.90 15.24
N SER A 157 -4.20 8.88 14.74
CA SER A 157 -3.68 9.97 15.58
C SER A 157 -4.51 11.26 15.58
N GLY A 158 -5.63 11.34 14.84
CA GLY A 158 -6.57 12.48 14.91
C GLY A 158 -5.97 13.87 14.62
N GLY A 159 -4.71 13.92 14.19
CA GLY A 159 -3.93 15.13 14.01
C GLY A 159 -3.44 15.24 12.58
N ASP A 160 -3.14 16.47 12.19
CA ASP A 160 -2.50 16.90 10.96
C ASP A 160 -1.01 16.44 10.89
N GLY A 161 -0.77 15.20 11.34
CA GLY A 161 0.51 14.53 11.51
C GLY A 161 1.07 14.11 10.16
N ALA A 162 1.39 15.10 9.32
CA ALA A 162 2.28 14.88 8.20
C ALA A 162 3.61 14.31 8.74
N PRO A 163 4.23 13.34 8.05
CA PRO A 163 5.62 12.91 8.28
C PRO A 163 6.58 14.07 7.95
N LYS A 164 6.58 15.16 8.72
CA LYS A 164 7.29 16.39 8.31
C LYS A 164 8.80 16.19 8.30
N GLY A 165 9.35 15.43 9.25
CA GLY A 165 10.79 15.18 9.34
C GLY A 165 11.33 14.32 8.20
N THR A 166 10.72 13.15 7.97
CA THR A 166 11.11 12.21 6.92
C THR A 166 10.86 12.77 5.53
N GLN A 167 9.73 13.46 5.29
CA GLN A 167 9.45 14.09 3.99
C GLN A 167 10.47 15.16 3.59
N VAL A 168 10.86 16.03 4.53
CA VAL A 168 11.85 17.08 4.27
C VAL A 168 13.20 16.45 3.90
N PHE A 169 13.59 15.41 4.62
CA PHE A 169 14.81 14.65 4.33
C PHE A 169 14.78 13.98 2.96
N LEU A 170 13.67 13.30 2.61
CA LEU A 170 13.48 12.69 1.30
C LEU A 170 13.54 13.71 0.16
N THR A 171 12.89 14.85 0.32
CA THR A 171 12.84 15.90 -0.71
C THR A 171 14.23 16.52 -0.95
N ALA A 172 14.98 16.76 0.13
CA ALA A 172 16.36 17.24 0.04
C ALA A 172 17.26 16.24 -0.71
N GLN A 173 17.12 14.94 -0.42
CA GLN A 173 17.89 13.89 -1.08
C GLN A 173 17.43 13.57 -2.51
N ALA A 174 16.15 13.79 -2.83
CA ALA A 174 15.58 13.59 -4.17
C ALA A 174 16.12 14.57 -5.21
N SER A 175 16.75 15.66 -4.77
CA SER A 175 17.46 16.61 -5.63
C SER A 175 18.92 16.19 -5.89
N GLY A 176 19.44 15.22 -5.15
CA GLY A 176 20.72 14.57 -5.44
C GLY A 176 20.57 13.58 -6.61
N GLY A 177 21.61 13.42 -7.41
CA GLY A 177 21.60 12.51 -8.57
C GLY A 177 21.24 11.07 -8.19
N LEU A 178 20.65 10.32 -9.14
CA LEU A 178 20.29 8.90 -8.99
C LEU A 178 21.50 7.97 -9.24
N ASP A 179 22.64 8.32 -8.63
CA ASP A 179 23.97 7.83 -9.00
C ASP A 179 24.22 6.36 -8.63
N SER A 180 23.38 5.77 -7.78
CA SER A 180 23.48 4.39 -7.31
C SER A 180 22.16 3.63 -7.42
N SER A 181 22.23 2.29 -7.46
CA SER A 181 21.04 1.43 -7.58
C SER A 181 20.18 1.44 -6.31
N LEU A 182 20.78 1.47 -5.13
CA LEU A 182 20.03 1.55 -3.86
C LEU A 182 19.31 2.89 -3.72
N ARG A 183 19.95 4.02 -4.08
CA ARG A 183 19.28 5.33 -4.10
C ARG A 183 18.10 5.34 -5.06
N ARG A 184 18.27 4.75 -6.25
CA ARG A 184 17.17 4.56 -7.21
C ARG A 184 16.03 3.74 -6.60
N ALA A 185 16.32 2.61 -5.96
CA ALA A 185 15.30 1.80 -5.30
C ALA A 185 14.56 2.57 -4.20
N ALA A 186 15.29 3.26 -3.31
CA ALA A 186 14.70 4.08 -2.26
C ALA A 186 13.84 5.22 -2.82
N PHE A 187 14.31 5.89 -3.87
CA PHE A 187 13.54 6.93 -4.57
C PHE A 187 12.25 6.39 -5.17
N ARG A 188 12.29 5.21 -5.82
CA ARG A 188 11.09 4.57 -6.39
C ARG A 188 10.04 4.27 -5.33
N VAL A 189 10.45 3.82 -4.13
CA VAL A 189 9.52 3.65 -3.01
C VAL A 189 8.95 4.99 -2.56
N ALA A 190 9.81 5.99 -2.31
CA ALA A 190 9.38 7.31 -1.86
C ALA A 190 8.38 7.96 -2.84
N TYR A 191 8.58 7.75 -4.15
CA TYR A 191 7.69 8.25 -5.19
C TYR A 191 6.31 7.56 -5.14
N ARG A 192 6.24 6.25 -4.91
CA ARG A 192 4.96 5.53 -4.71
C ARG A 192 4.24 5.99 -3.43
N GLN A 193 4.97 6.15 -2.32
CA GLN A 193 4.42 6.70 -1.07
C GLN A 193 3.87 8.11 -1.28
N GLU A 194 4.53 8.91 -2.11
CA GLU A 194 4.08 10.25 -2.45
C GLU A 194 2.80 10.24 -3.29
N VAL A 195 2.66 9.32 -4.25
CA VAL A 195 1.39 9.12 -4.99
C VAL A 195 0.27 8.77 -4.02
N HIS A 196 0.54 7.84 -3.10
CA HIS A 196 -0.43 7.42 -2.07
C HIS A 196 -0.89 8.61 -1.21
N MET A 197 0.05 9.39 -0.68
CA MET A 197 -0.24 10.54 0.17
C MET A 197 -0.93 11.67 -0.58
N ALA A 198 -0.50 12.00 -1.79
CA ALA A 198 -1.10 13.06 -2.60
C ALA A 198 -2.56 12.74 -2.95
N PHE A 199 -2.86 11.48 -3.27
CA PHE A 199 -4.22 11.01 -3.55
C PHE A 199 -5.11 11.07 -2.31
N LEU A 200 -4.71 10.45 -1.19
CA LEU A 200 -5.53 10.41 0.03
C LEU A 200 -5.74 11.77 0.69
N ARG A 201 -4.72 12.63 0.66
CA ARG A 201 -4.78 13.97 1.27
C ARG A 201 -5.25 15.05 0.29
N GLN A 202 -5.54 14.69 -0.96
CA GLN A 202 -5.97 15.60 -2.03
C GLN A 202 -5.08 16.85 -2.14
N ARG A 203 -3.77 16.63 -2.12
CA ARG A 203 -2.76 17.71 -2.10
C ARG A 203 -1.83 17.63 -3.32
N PRO A 204 -1.14 18.74 -3.68
CA PRO A 204 -0.10 18.71 -4.72
C PRO A 204 0.93 17.61 -4.47
N PHE A 205 1.54 17.10 -5.53
CA PHE A 205 2.60 16.10 -5.47
C PHE A 205 3.93 16.80 -5.12
N HIS A 206 4.62 16.37 -4.06
CA HIS A 206 5.81 17.04 -3.51
C HIS A 206 7.10 16.24 -3.71
N MET A 207 7.32 15.71 -4.91
CA MET A 207 8.58 15.10 -5.33
C MET A 207 8.97 15.62 -6.72
N PRO A 208 10.27 15.64 -7.07
CA PRO A 208 10.72 16.18 -8.35
C PRO A 208 10.12 15.42 -9.54
N LEU A 209 9.51 16.16 -10.46
CA LEU A 209 8.89 15.61 -11.67
C LEU A 209 9.86 15.54 -12.86
N GLN A 210 11.10 16.02 -12.78
CA GLN A 210 11.94 16.26 -13.97
C GLN A 210 12.57 15.01 -14.62
N TYR A 211 12.19 13.80 -14.19
CA TYR A 211 12.75 12.55 -14.69
C TYR A 211 12.16 12.16 -16.06
N HIS A 212 12.80 12.63 -17.14
CA HIS A 212 12.35 12.40 -18.52
C HIS A 212 12.36 10.92 -18.94
N GLU A 213 13.21 10.08 -18.35
CA GLU A 213 13.36 8.66 -18.71
C GLU A 213 12.05 7.85 -18.55
N TYR A 214 11.17 8.26 -17.64
CA TYR A 214 9.91 7.58 -17.35
C TYR A 214 8.69 8.20 -18.05
N ARG A 215 8.89 9.05 -19.05
CA ARG A 215 7.80 9.65 -19.86
C ARG A 215 7.76 9.19 -21.31
N SER A 216 8.77 8.42 -21.72
CA SER A 216 8.77 7.78 -23.03
C SER A 216 7.82 6.58 -23.03
N LEU A 217 7.20 6.27 -24.16
CA LEU A 217 6.50 5.00 -24.42
C LEU A 217 7.32 4.07 -25.32
N GLU A 218 8.61 4.35 -25.50
CA GLU A 218 9.54 3.48 -26.24
C GLU A 218 9.74 2.13 -25.53
N TYR A 219 10.18 1.13 -26.28
CA TYR A 219 10.44 -0.21 -25.74
C TYR A 219 11.40 -0.17 -24.53
N ALA A 220 11.04 -0.88 -23.48
CA ALA A 220 11.79 -1.03 -22.23
C ALA A 220 11.35 -2.33 -21.53
N ASP A 221 12.02 -2.69 -20.44
CA ASP A 221 11.62 -3.82 -19.59
C ASP A 221 10.32 -3.53 -18.80
N ASP A 222 9.67 -4.58 -18.30
CA ASP A 222 8.40 -4.48 -17.57
C ASP A 222 8.48 -3.61 -16.31
N PHE A 223 9.62 -3.58 -15.62
CA PHE A 223 9.78 -2.77 -14.41
C PHE A 223 9.81 -1.28 -14.77
N THR A 224 10.47 -0.93 -15.87
CA THR A 224 10.43 0.42 -16.44
C THR A 224 9.03 0.79 -16.92
N TRP A 225 8.33 -0.10 -17.64
CA TRP A 225 6.94 0.12 -18.07
C TRP A 225 5.97 0.32 -16.91
N ALA A 226 6.14 -0.41 -15.81
CA ALA A 226 5.35 -0.25 -14.61
C ALA A 226 5.67 1.07 -13.90
N TYR A 227 6.95 1.43 -13.78
CA TYR A 227 7.32 2.68 -13.13
C TYR A 227 6.87 3.92 -13.91
N ARG A 228 6.78 3.84 -15.24
CA ARG A 228 6.17 4.86 -16.10
C ARG A 228 4.71 5.19 -15.72
N THR A 229 3.92 4.21 -15.28
CA THR A 229 2.52 4.49 -14.86
C THR A 229 2.46 5.18 -13.50
N ILE A 230 3.42 4.90 -12.61
CA ILE A 230 3.56 5.60 -11.32
C ILE A 230 3.91 7.08 -11.58
N VAL A 231 4.85 7.35 -12.50
CA VAL A 231 5.21 8.72 -12.89
C VAL A 231 4.05 9.44 -13.57
N HIS A 232 3.33 8.76 -14.47
CA HIS A 232 2.12 9.30 -15.08
C HIS A 232 1.06 9.66 -14.03
N CYS A 233 0.82 8.78 -13.05
CA CYS A 233 -0.11 9.05 -11.96
C CYS A 233 0.29 10.30 -11.16
N ALA A 234 1.59 10.53 -10.96
CA ALA A 234 2.07 11.76 -10.33
C ALA A 234 1.84 13.01 -11.19
N ASP A 235 2.01 12.92 -12.51
CA ASP A 235 1.69 14.02 -13.43
C ASP A 235 0.18 14.35 -13.39
N VAL A 236 -0.68 13.32 -13.34
CA VAL A 236 -2.14 13.48 -13.17
C VAL A 236 -2.48 14.12 -11.82
N LEU A 237 -1.89 13.63 -10.72
CA LEU A 237 -2.07 14.23 -9.39
C LEU A 237 -1.64 15.69 -9.36
N GLN A 238 -0.53 16.03 -10.01
CA GLN A 238 -0.05 17.41 -10.10
C GLN A 238 -1.02 18.28 -10.91
N TYR A 239 -1.63 17.77 -11.98
CA TYR A 239 -2.69 18.47 -12.69
C TYR A 239 -3.95 18.65 -11.80
N CYS A 240 -4.37 17.62 -11.08
CA CYS A 240 -5.58 17.65 -10.24
C CYS A 240 -5.45 18.57 -9.02
N TYR A 241 -4.32 18.51 -8.31
CA TYR A 241 -4.13 19.20 -7.02
C TYR A 241 -3.10 20.32 -7.03
N GLY A 242 -2.28 20.45 -8.07
CA GLY A 242 -1.27 21.50 -8.18
C GLY A 242 -1.84 22.91 -8.34
N LEU A 243 -1.01 23.90 -8.00
CA LEU A 243 -1.35 25.34 -8.03
C LEU A 243 -1.16 25.99 -9.41
N GLY A 244 -0.66 25.25 -10.40
CA GLY A 244 -0.43 25.76 -11.75
C GLY A 244 -1.73 26.06 -12.52
N SER A 245 -1.65 26.91 -13.54
CA SER A 245 -2.76 27.11 -14.47
C SER A 245 -3.03 25.81 -15.21
N LYS A 246 -4.30 25.39 -15.25
CA LYS A 246 -4.75 24.16 -15.90
C LYS A 246 -5.38 24.54 -17.23
N SER A 247 -4.87 23.98 -18.33
CA SER A 247 -5.49 24.11 -19.64
C SER A 247 -6.13 22.80 -20.07
N ASN A 248 -7.10 22.88 -20.99
CA ASN A 248 -7.65 21.68 -21.64
C ASN A 248 -6.54 20.91 -22.39
N SER A 249 -5.53 21.61 -22.90
CA SER A 249 -4.38 20.97 -23.56
C SER A 249 -3.57 20.12 -22.60
N ASP A 250 -3.35 20.57 -21.34
CA ASP A 250 -2.62 19.79 -20.34
C ASP A 250 -3.39 18.51 -20.01
N TYR A 251 -4.72 18.61 -19.86
CA TYR A 251 -5.59 17.45 -19.66
C TYR A 251 -5.52 16.48 -20.84
N ASP A 252 -5.60 16.98 -22.08
CA ASP A 252 -5.58 16.15 -23.28
C ASP A 252 -4.25 15.40 -23.44
N MET A 253 -3.13 16.01 -23.05
CA MET A 253 -1.83 15.32 -23.03
C MET A 253 -1.79 14.16 -22.03
N LEU A 254 -2.43 14.32 -20.86
CA LEU A 254 -2.52 13.24 -19.86
C LEU A 254 -3.41 12.09 -20.38
N VAL A 255 -4.57 12.41 -20.95
CA VAL A 255 -5.45 11.41 -21.58
C VAL A 255 -4.74 10.70 -22.72
N GLN A 256 -4.03 11.45 -23.58
CA GLN A 256 -3.28 10.86 -24.69
C GLN A 256 -2.18 9.91 -24.21
N TYR A 257 -1.45 10.26 -23.16
CA TYR A 257 -0.48 9.35 -22.56
C TYR A 257 -1.18 8.09 -22.02
N HIS A 258 -2.32 8.25 -21.35
CA HIS A 258 -3.08 7.13 -20.78
C HIS A 258 -3.50 6.12 -21.87
N GLU A 259 -4.06 6.62 -22.96
CA GLU A 259 -4.45 5.81 -24.13
C GLU A 259 -3.24 5.23 -24.87
N GLY A 260 -2.16 6.01 -24.97
CA GLY A 260 -0.90 5.58 -25.57
C GLY A 260 -0.28 4.41 -24.81
N TRP A 261 -0.28 4.45 -23.48
CA TRP A 261 0.22 3.35 -22.67
C TRP A 261 -0.62 2.08 -22.86
N GLU A 262 -1.96 2.18 -22.86
CA GLU A 262 -2.84 1.02 -23.06
C GLU A 262 -2.63 0.35 -24.43
N SER A 263 -2.35 1.14 -25.47
CA SER A 263 -2.14 0.63 -26.83
C SER A 263 -0.73 0.11 -27.09
N LEU A 264 0.29 0.60 -26.39
CA LEU A 264 1.69 0.28 -26.64
C LEU A 264 2.32 -0.64 -25.58
N ARG A 265 1.68 -0.84 -24.43
CA ARG A 265 2.22 -1.69 -23.36
C ARG A 265 2.56 -3.09 -23.89
N PRO A 266 3.65 -3.70 -23.41
CA PRO A 266 4.01 -5.05 -23.81
C PRO A 266 2.91 -6.07 -23.47
N GLN A 267 2.84 -7.16 -24.24
CA GLN A 267 1.89 -8.25 -24.02
C GLN A 267 2.06 -8.93 -22.65
N SER A 268 3.22 -8.82 -22.01
CA SER A 268 3.46 -9.29 -20.64
C SER A 268 2.50 -8.68 -19.61
N PHE A 269 1.94 -7.49 -19.89
CA PHE A 269 0.96 -6.82 -19.02
C PHE A 269 -0.46 -7.35 -19.20
N ASP A 270 -0.72 -8.25 -20.15
CA ASP A 270 -2.04 -8.85 -20.32
C ASP A 270 -2.37 -9.77 -19.14
N ALA A 271 -3.65 -9.75 -18.75
CA ALA A 271 -4.13 -10.64 -17.71
C ALA A 271 -4.00 -12.10 -18.17
N LEU A 272 -3.48 -12.96 -17.31
CA LEU A 272 -3.45 -14.41 -17.50
C LEU A 272 -4.88 -14.98 -17.50
N TYR A 273 -5.74 -14.37 -16.70
CA TYR A 273 -7.15 -14.72 -16.57
C TYR A 273 -7.95 -13.43 -16.32
N ASP A 274 -9.04 -13.26 -17.06
CA ASP A 274 -9.98 -12.17 -16.88
C ASP A 274 -11.41 -12.72 -16.93
N ARG A 275 -12.13 -12.58 -15.81
CA ARG A 275 -13.54 -12.86 -15.72
C ARG A 275 -14.27 -11.66 -15.13
N ALA A 276 -15.18 -11.09 -15.92
CA ALA A 276 -16.05 -10.01 -15.49
C ALA A 276 -16.91 -10.38 -14.26
N ALA A 277 -17.30 -9.38 -13.48
CA ALA A 277 -18.32 -9.51 -12.45
C ALA A 277 -19.64 -9.95 -13.10
N ALA A 278 -20.31 -10.96 -12.54
CA ALA A 278 -21.53 -11.50 -13.13
C ALA A 278 -22.76 -10.84 -12.50
N VAL A 279 -23.58 -10.21 -13.34
CA VAL A 279 -24.75 -9.37 -13.00
C VAL A 279 -25.82 -10.09 -12.15
N ASN A 280 -25.81 -11.42 -12.07
CA ASN A 280 -26.81 -12.23 -11.36
C ASN A 280 -26.19 -13.29 -10.43
N SER A 281 -24.98 -13.06 -9.93
CA SER A 281 -24.32 -13.94 -8.97
C SER A 281 -23.87 -13.14 -7.76
N ARG A 282 -23.69 -13.79 -6.60
CA ARG A 282 -23.09 -13.17 -5.38
C ARG A 282 -21.64 -12.64 -5.57
N ARG A 283 -21.17 -12.46 -6.82
CA ARG A 283 -19.83 -12.01 -7.19
C ARG A 283 -19.92 -10.65 -7.87
N THR A 284 -19.79 -9.61 -7.07
CA THR A 284 -19.82 -8.20 -7.50
C THR A 284 -18.47 -7.72 -8.06
N LEU A 285 -17.37 -8.43 -7.78
CA LEU A 285 -16.02 -8.07 -8.21
C LEU A 285 -15.55 -8.93 -9.40
N PRO A 286 -14.80 -8.33 -10.35
CA PRO A 286 -14.13 -9.09 -11.40
C PRO A 286 -12.97 -9.91 -10.83
N GLU A 287 -12.62 -11.00 -11.50
CA GLU A 287 -11.45 -11.83 -11.18
C GLU A 287 -10.40 -11.64 -12.27
N ILE A 288 -9.27 -11.01 -11.92
CA ILE A 288 -8.24 -10.60 -12.89
C ILE A 288 -6.86 -10.99 -12.36
N TRP A 289 -6.20 -11.93 -13.02
CA TRP A 289 -4.93 -12.50 -12.57
C TRP A 289 -3.80 -11.97 -13.45
N TYR A 290 -2.79 -11.37 -12.84
CA TYR A 290 -1.59 -10.94 -13.55
C TYR A 290 -0.41 -11.84 -13.21
N LEU A 291 0.59 -11.85 -14.09
CA LEU A 291 1.75 -12.72 -13.94
C LEU A 291 2.74 -12.22 -12.87
N SER A 292 2.83 -10.90 -12.67
CA SER A 292 3.79 -10.27 -11.77
C SER A 292 3.21 -9.06 -11.04
N ASP A 293 3.77 -8.77 -9.86
CA ASP A 293 3.44 -7.60 -9.04
C ASP A 293 3.69 -6.27 -9.76
N CYS A 294 4.66 -6.19 -10.67
CA CYS A 294 4.89 -4.98 -11.46
C CYS A 294 3.74 -4.72 -12.44
N HIS A 295 3.16 -5.77 -13.05
CA HIS A 295 1.98 -5.65 -13.92
C HIS A 295 0.76 -5.19 -13.13
N VAL A 296 0.54 -5.78 -11.94
CA VAL A 296 -0.52 -5.37 -11.01
C VAL A 296 -0.37 -3.89 -10.66
N THR A 297 0.82 -3.50 -10.22
CA THR A 297 1.15 -2.11 -9.85
C THR A 297 0.87 -1.16 -11.00
N ALA A 298 1.26 -1.54 -12.23
CA ALA A 298 1.10 -0.71 -13.40
C ALA A 298 -0.37 -0.41 -13.70
N HIS A 299 -1.18 -1.46 -13.80
CA HIS A 299 -2.62 -1.37 -14.06
C HIS A 299 -3.35 -0.58 -12.98
N GLN A 300 -3.01 -0.80 -11.70
CA GLN A 300 -3.65 -0.07 -10.61
C GLN A 300 -3.33 1.42 -10.61
N HIS A 301 -2.10 1.83 -10.93
CA HIS A 301 -1.77 3.26 -11.04
C HIS A 301 -2.45 3.92 -12.25
N MET A 302 -2.64 3.17 -13.34
CA MET A 302 -3.49 3.62 -14.45
C MET A 302 -4.95 3.78 -14.01
N ASP A 303 -5.51 2.82 -13.28
CA ASP A 303 -6.88 2.91 -12.76
C ASP A 303 -7.06 4.11 -11.80
N ILE A 304 -6.09 4.39 -10.90
CA ILE A 304 -6.10 5.62 -10.07
C ILE A 304 -6.03 6.89 -10.94
N SER A 305 -5.17 6.90 -11.95
CA SER A 305 -5.07 8.01 -12.91
C SER A 305 -6.41 8.23 -13.63
N ARG A 306 -7.10 7.16 -14.00
CA ARG A 306 -8.42 7.22 -14.64
C ARG A 306 -9.48 7.79 -13.70
N ILE A 307 -9.51 7.39 -12.42
CA ILE A 307 -10.42 8.00 -11.42
C ILE A 307 -10.24 9.53 -11.39
N LEU A 308 -8.99 9.99 -11.33
CA LEU A 308 -8.65 11.40 -11.31
C LEU A 308 -9.02 12.11 -12.61
N LEU A 309 -8.68 11.55 -13.77
CA LEU A 309 -8.99 12.13 -15.07
C LEU A 309 -10.50 12.21 -15.33
N THR A 310 -11.27 11.21 -14.90
CA THR A 310 -12.75 11.25 -14.98
C THR A 310 -13.33 12.32 -14.05
N THR A 311 -12.78 12.50 -12.85
CA THR A 311 -13.28 13.47 -11.86
C THR A 311 -12.92 14.91 -12.21
N TYR A 312 -11.72 15.12 -12.77
CA TYR A 312 -11.14 16.45 -13.03
C TYR A 312 -11.17 16.86 -14.51
N ASP A 313 -12.05 16.24 -15.31
CA ASP A 313 -12.25 16.66 -16.70
C ASP A 313 -12.71 18.14 -16.74
N PRO A 314 -11.92 19.05 -17.35
CA PRO A 314 -12.25 20.48 -17.38
C PRO A 314 -13.52 20.79 -18.19
N ARG A 315 -14.06 19.81 -18.92
CA ARG A 315 -15.27 19.91 -19.74
C ARG A 315 -16.55 19.61 -18.97
N ILE A 316 -16.45 19.13 -17.71
CA ILE A 316 -17.62 18.88 -16.87
C ILE A 316 -18.34 20.21 -16.59
N PRO A 317 -19.66 20.32 -16.88
CA PRO A 317 -20.42 21.54 -16.61
C PRO A 317 -20.38 21.91 -15.11
N ARG A 318 -20.15 23.19 -14.80
CA ARG A 318 -20.16 23.66 -13.39
C ARG A 318 -21.57 23.97 -12.87
N LEU A 319 -22.48 24.31 -13.78
CA LEU A 319 -23.87 24.66 -13.51
C LEU A 319 -24.69 24.41 -14.77
N GLY A 320 -25.95 24.02 -14.61
CA GLY A 320 -26.92 23.91 -15.71
C GLY A 320 -27.72 22.61 -15.71
N PRO A 321 -28.74 22.52 -16.58
CA PRO A 321 -29.49 21.29 -16.79
C PRO A 321 -28.55 20.17 -17.27
N GLY A 322 -28.76 18.96 -16.77
CA GLY A 322 -27.92 17.79 -17.11
C GLY A 322 -26.73 17.54 -16.18
N LEU A 323 -26.34 18.50 -15.33
CA LEU A 323 -25.23 18.31 -14.36
C LEU A 323 -25.42 17.07 -13.47
N ARG A 324 -26.65 16.82 -13.01
CA ARG A 324 -26.96 15.65 -12.19
C ARG A 324 -26.71 14.33 -12.93
N ALA A 325 -27.11 14.25 -14.20
CA ALA A 325 -26.91 13.05 -15.01
C ALA A 325 -25.41 12.82 -15.29
N VAL A 326 -24.66 13.90 -15.58
CA VAL A 326 -23.19 13.82 -15.76
C VAL A 326 -22.50 13.35 -14.49
N LYS A 327 -22.90 13.86 -13.31
CA LYS A 327 -22.35 13.40 -12.02
C LYS A 327 -22.63 11.93 -11.77
N GLN A 328 -23.86 11.47 -12.03
CA GLN A 328 -24.23 10.06 -11.88
C GLN A 328 -23.42 9.15 -12.81
N ASP A 329 -23.16 9.59 -14.05
CA ASP A 329 -22.33 8.85 -15.00
C ASP A 329 -20.87 8.76 -14.51
N ILE A 330 -20.31 9.87 -14.01
CA ILE A 330 -18.99 9.91 -13.38
C ILE A 330 -18.92 8.94 -12.19
N GLU A 331 -19.88 9.00 -11.28
CA GLU A 331 -19.95 8.11 -10.10
C GLU A 331 -20.02 6.64 -10.51
N ALA A 332 -20.80 6.31 -11.55
CA ALA A 332 -20.89 4.94 -12.09
C ALA A 332 -19.57 4.46 -12.71
N GLN A 333 -18.87 5.34 -13.45
CA GLN A 333 -17.55 5.05 -14.00
C GLN A 333 -16.52 4.81 -12.89
N ILE A 334 -16.48 5.69 -11.88
CA ILE A 334 -15.56 5.54 -10.75
C ILE A 334 -15.88 4.24 -9.98
N ASN A 335 -17.15 3.93 -9.71
CA ASN A 335 -17.55 2.66 -9.06
C ASN A 335 -17.07 1.44 -9.85
N THR A 336 -17.13 1.49 -11.18
CA THR A 336 -16.61 0.42 -12.03
C THR A 336 -15.09 0.26 -11.86
N ILE A 337 -14.34 1.37 -11.81
CA ILE A 337 -12.89 1.35 -11.62
C ILE A 337 -12.53 0.87 -10.21
N VAL A 338 -13.21 1.34 -9.17
CA VAL A 338 -12.99 0.90 -7.77
C VAL A 338 -13.25 -0.60 -7.65
N LYS A 339 -14.33 -1.12 -8.24
CA LYS A 339 -14.61 -2.56 -8.26
C LYS A 339 -13.52 -3.35 -8.99
N ARG A 340 -13.00 -2.82 -10.10
CA ARG A 340 -11.85 -3.43 -10.78
C ARG A 340 -10.61 -3.45 -9.88
N LEU A 341 -10.28 -2.35 -9.20
CA LEU A 341 -9.16 -2.28 -8.25
C LEU A 341 -9.30 -3.30 -7.12
N CYS A 342 -10.51 -3.43 -6.54
CA CYS A 342 -10.82 -4.45 -5.55
C CYS A 342 -10.66 -5.88 -6.09
N GLY A 343 -11.19 -6.14 -7.29
CA GLY A 343 -11.07 -7.43 -7.96
C GLY A 343 -9.62 -7.84 -8.24
N VAL A 344 -8.81 -6.89 -8.74
CA VAL A 344 -7.37 -7.07 -8.93
C VAL A 344 -6.68 -7.34 -7.58
N ALA A 345 -7.01 -6.60 -6.54
CA ALA A 345 -6.40 -6.79 -5.22
C ALA A 345 -6.66 -8.19 -4.66
N ILE A 346 -7.91 -8.63 -4.61
CA ILE A 346 -8.29 -9.96 -4.09
C ILE A 346 -7.69 -11.09 -4.95
N SER A 347 -7.73 -10.94 -6.26
CA SER A 347 -7.19 -11.93 -7.20
C SER A 347 -5.67 -12.08 -7.08
N ASN A 348 -4.97 -11.00 -6.72
CA ASN A 348 -3.52 -10.95 -6.57
C ASN A 348 -3.14 -10.68 -5.11
N HIS A 349 -3.86 -11.28 -4.14
CA HIS A 349 -3.77 -10.98 -2.70
C HIS A 349 -2.37 -11.18 -2.06
N LYS A 350 -1.49 -11.94 -2.72
CA LYS A 350 -0.09 -12.05 -2.29
C LYS A 350 0.71 -10.76 -2.52
N SER A 351 0.20 -9.86 -3.34
CA SER A 351 0.77 -8.55 -3.67
C SER A 351 0.26 -7.50 -2.68
N PRO A 352 1.06 -7.06 -1.71
CA PRO A 352 0.57 -6.13 -0.70
C PRO A 352 0.28 -4.74 -1.26
N SER A 353 0.99 -4.35 -2.33
CA SER A 353 0.68 -3.15 -3.11
C SER A 353 -0.75 -3.15 -3.59
N ALA A 354 -1.23 -4.31 -4.04
CA ALA A 354 -2.53 -4.43 -4.66
C ALA A 354 -3.65 -4.09 -3.68
N MET A 355 -3.51 -4.61 -2.47
CA MET A 355 -4.41 -4.30 -1.36
C MET A 355 -4.34 -2.84 -0.94
N ASN A 356 -3.14 -2.25 -0.87
CA ASN A 356 -2.99 -0.85 -0.50
C ASN A 356 -3.65 0.10 -1.50
N ILE A 357 -3.53 -0.14 -2.81
CA ILE A 357 -4.19 0.71 -3.81
C ILE A 357 -5.72 0.53 -3.78
N ALA A 358 -6.24 -0.68 -3.58
CA ALA A 358 -7.68 -0.89 -3.41
C ALA A 358 -8.20 -0.17 -2.16
N TYR A 359 -7.48 -0.28 -1.04
CA TYR A 359 -7.76 0.48 0.18
C TYR A 359 -7.82 1.99 -0.07
N MET A 360 -6.87 2.56 -0.82
CA MET A 360 -6.90 3.99 -1.17
C MET A 360 -8.15 4.37 -1.96
N ALA A 361 -8.49 3.59 -2.98
CA ALA A 361 -9.62 3.85 -3.86
C ALA A 361 -10.95 3.74 -3.10
N ILE A 362 -11.12 2.74 -2.24
CA ILE A 362 -12.30 2.61 -1.37
C ILE A 362 -12.36 3.78 -0.38
N SER A 363 -11.22 4.18 0.20
CA SER A 363 -11.18 5.30 1.14
C SER A 363 -11.65 6.61 0.51
N MET A 364 -11.24 6.88 -0.74
CA MET A 364 -11.60 8.15 -1.40
C MET A 364 -12.95 8.13 -2.11
N CYS A 365 -13.36 6.98 -2.64
CA CYS A 365 -14.51 6.87 -3.54
C CYS A 365 -15.63 5.98 -3.00
N GLY A 366 -15.46 5.33 -1.84
CA GLY A 366 -16.39 4.35 -1.30
C GLY A 366 -17.77 4.90 -0.96
N GLU A 367 -17.88 6.18 -0.59
CA GLU A 367 -19.16 6.77 -0.17
C GLU A 367 -20.21 6.78 -1.30
N GLN A 368 -19.78 6.82 -2.56
CA GLN A 368 -20.67 6.94 -3.71
C GLN A 368 -21.34 5.60 -4.12
N PHE A 369 -21.01 4.49 -3.45
CA PHE A 369 -21.66 3.21 -3.71
C PHE A 369 -23.10 3.23 -3.18
N THR A 370 -24.05 2.87 -4.03
CA THR A 370 -25.49 2.83 -3.69
C THR A 370 -26.03 1.41 -3.57
N ASP A 371 -25.44 0.46 -4.28
CA ASP A 371 -25.86 -0.94 -4.26
C ASP A 371 -25.39 -1.64 -2.97
N ILE A 372 -26.28 -2.37 -2.32
CA ILE A 372 -26.03 -3.00 -1.02
C ILE A 372 -24.98 -4.11 -1.13
N GLU A 373 -24.99 -4.88 -2.22
CA GLU A 373 -24.01 -5.95 -2.43
C GLU A 373 -22.62 -5.37 -2.68
N ASP A 374 -22.52 -4.32 -3.51
CA ASP A 374 -21.27 -3.61 -3.75
C ASP A 374 -20.71 -3.01 -2.44
N ARG A 375 -21.55 -2.38 -1.61
CA ARG A 375 -21.17 -1.86 -0.28
C ARG A 375 -20.63 -2.96 0.63
N GLY A 376 -21.33 -4.09 0.71
CA GLY A 376 -20.87 -5.26 1.46
C GLY A 376 -19.51 -5.75 0.98
N CYS A 377 -19.30 -5.82 -0.34
CA CYS A 377 -18.04 -6.29 -0.90
C CYS A 377 -16.86 -5.35 -0.65
N VAL A 378 -17.02 -4.03 -0.77
CA VAL A 378 -15.92 -3.10 -0.43
C VAL A 378 -15.58 -3.15 1.06
N LEU A 379 -16.57 -3.35 1.95
CA LEU A 379 -16.31 -3.56 3.37
C LEU A 379 -15.50 -4.84 3.61
N GLU A 380 -15.86 -5.96 2.98
CA GLU A 380 -15.11 -7.22 3.10
C GLU A 380 -13.67 -7.10 2.60
N VAL A 381 -13.42 -6.37 1.51
CA VAL A 381 -12.05 -6.07 1.05
C VAL A 381 -11.26 -5.32 2.11
N LEU A 382 -11.87 -4.34 2.79
CA LEU A 382 -11.24 -3.63 3.90
C LEU A 382 -10.95 -4.57 5.09
N LYS A 383 -11.91 -5.43 5.48
CA LYS A 383 -11.69 -6.41 6.57
C LYS A 383 -10.52 -7.34 6.25
N TYR A 384 -10.49 -7.89 5.03
CA TYR A 384 -9.41 -8.75 4.57
C TYR A 384 -8.06 -8.03 4.62
N THR A 385 -8.03 -6.77 4.17
CA THR A 385 -6.82 -5.93 4.17
C THR A 385 -6.26 -5.74 5.58
N GLU A 386 -7.12 -5.47 6.57
CA GLU A 386 -6.72 -5.32 7.97
C GLU A 386 -6.17 -6.62 8.55
N GLN A 387 -6.85 -7.74 8.31
CA GLN A 387 -6.48 -9.06 8.84
C GLN A 387 -5.18 -9.61 8.24
N GLN A 388 -4.97 -9.41 6.94
CA GLN A 388 -3.85 -10.04 6.21
C GLN A 388 -2.63 -9.13 6.07
N HIS A 389 -2.84 -7.81 6.07
CA HIS A 389 -1.81 -6.81 5.77
C HIS A 389 -1.62 -5.76 6.88
N ALA A 390 -2.30 -5.89 8.02
CA ALA A 390 -2.15 -5.03 9.21
C ALA A 390 -2.43 -3.54 8.97
N LEU A 391 -3.14 -3.18 7.89
CA LEU A 391 -3.55 -1.81 7.61
C LEU A 391 -4.83 -1.48 8.42
N PRO A 392 -4.86 -0.39 9.20
CA PRO A 392 -6.01 -0.09 10.05
C PRO A 392 -7.19 0.44 9.23
N THR A 393 -8.11 -0.44 8.86
CA THR A 393 -9.28 -0.08 8.02
C THR A 393 -10.54 0.25 8.83
N THR A 394 -10.56 -0.06 10.12
CA THR A 394 -11.74 0.10 10.98
C THR A 394 -12.39 1.48 10.88
N HIS A 395 -11.60 2.57 10.94
CA HIS A 395 -12.17 3.91 10.87
C HIS A 395 -12.80 4.24 9.50
N ILE A 396 -12.24 3.69 8.40
CA ILE A 396 -12.77 3.87 7.05
C ILE A 396 -14.11 3.13 6.94
N ARG A 397 -14.17 1.89 7.42
CA ARG A 397 -15.41 1.10 7.43
C ARG A 397 -16.53 1.84 8.16
N ASN A 398 -16.24 2.34 9.36
CA ASN A 398 -17.23 3.07 10.17
C ASN A 398 -17.72 4.33 9.45
N ARG A 399 -16.80 5.15 8.91
CA ARG A 399 -17.17 6.35 8.14
C ARG A 399 -18.04 6.03 6.94
N LEU A 400 -17.73 4.95 6.20
CA LEU A 400 -18.54 4.54 5.04
C LEU A 400 -19.94 4.11 5.44
N ILE A 401 -20.06 3.31 6.51
CA ILE A 401 -21.36 2.88 7.06
C ILE A 401 -22.19 4.09 7.46
N GLU A 402 -21.62 5.02 8.23
CA GLU A 402 -22.29 6.26 8.65
C GLU A 402 -22.73 7.11 7.45
N ALA A 403 -21.89 7.25 6.42
CA ALA A 403 -22.21 8.02 5.21
C ALA A 403 -23.38 7.40 4.43
N TRP A 404 -23.41 6.07 4.31
CA TRP A 404 -24.48 5.36 3.62
C TRP A 404 -25.81 5.43 4.38
N GLU A 405 -25.79 5.27 5.71
CA GLU A 405 -26.98 5.40 6.56
C GLU A 405 -27.57 6.82 6.51
N CYS A 406 -26.71 7.85 6.48
CA CYS A 406 -27.15 9.24 6.33
C CYS A 406 -27.80 9.51 4.97
N SER A 407 -27.32 8.86 3.91
CA SER A 407 -27.90 9.00 2.56
C SER A 407 -29.29 8.37 2.41
N GLU A 408 -29.57 7.31 3.18
CA GLU A 408 -30.85 6.60 3.19
C GLU A 408 -31.91 7.30 4.06
N ASN A 409 -31.47 8.00 5.12
CA ASN A 409 -32.33 8.72 6.03
C ASN A 409 -32.75 10.13 5.55
N VAL A 410 -32.40 10.55 4.33
CA VAL A 410 -32.95 11.78 3.75
C VAL A 410 -34.41 11.48 3.36
N PRO A 411 -35.42 12.08 4.03
CA PRO A 411 -36.81 11.82 3.67
C PRO A 411 -37.06 12.36 2.27
N VAL A 412 -37.18 11.44 1.31
CA VAL A 412 -37.88 11.71 0.06
C VAL A 412 -39.28 12.13 0.49
N ASN A 413 -39.63 13.38 0.18
CA ASN A 413 -40.89 13.98 0.56
C ASN A 413 -42.04 13.32 -0.22
N HIS A 414 -42.39 12.09 0.16
CA HIS A 414 -43.58 11.38 -0.24
C HIS A 414 -44.16 10.72 1.00
N SER A 415 -45.26 11.32 1.45
CA SER A 415 -46.36 10.79 2.23
C SER A 415 -46.21 9.32 2.69
N GLN A 416 -46.08 9.15 4.01
CA GLN A 416 -46.72 8.11 4.83
C GLN A 416 -46.81 6.69 4.23
N GLU A 417 -45.97 5.75 4.69
CA GLU A 417 -46.33 4.69 5.66
C GLU A 417 -45.28 3.55 5.71
N ALA A 418 -45.14 2.98 6.91
CA ALA A 418 -44.56 1.68 7.28
C ALA A 418 -43.03 1.51 7.32
N ILE A 419 -42.50 1.70 8.53
CA ILE A 419 -41.23 1.17 9.05
C ILE A 419 -41.51 -0.22 9.62
N GLU A 420 -40.74 -1.25 9.23
CA GLU A 420 -40.28 -2.36 10.09
C GLU A 420 -39.50 -3.40 9.26
N GLY A 421 -38.27 -3.72 9.68
CA GLY A 421 -37.57 -4.93 9.20
C GLY A 421 -36.06 -4.84 9.04
N TYR A 422 -35.30 -4.45 10.08
CA TYR A 422 -33.86 -4.72 10.14
C TYR A 422 -33.43 -5.00 11.58
N MET A 423 -33.53 -6.25 12.01
CA MET A 423 -32.83 -6.70 13.22
C MET A 423 -32.70 -8.23 13.33
N ASP A 424 -32.39 -8.92 12.24
CA ASP A 424 -31.90 -10.30 12.32
C ASP A 424 -30.89 -10.56 11.19
N ILE A 425 -29.89 -11.39 11.46
CA ILE A 425 -28.70 -11.73 10.67
C ILE A 425 -27.45 -10.89 11.02
N ILE A 426 -27.09 -10.87 12.30
CA ILE A 426 -25.69 -11.04 12.73
C ILE A 426 -25.72 -11.99 13.93
N ASP A 427 -25.68 -13.28 13.65
CA ASP A 427 -25.08 -14.33 14.49
C ASP A 427 -25.35 -15.68 13.82
N GLU A 428 -24.46 -16.07 12.89
CA GLU A 428 -24.03 -17.45 12.66
C GLU A 428 -22.72 -17.50 11.87
#